data_AF-A0AAN9G4B9-F1
#
_entry.id   AF-A0AAN9G4B9-F1
#
_cell.length_a   1.000
_cell.length_b   1.000
_cell.length_c   1.000
_cell.angle_alpha   90.00
_cell.angle_beta   90.00
_cell.angle_gamma   90.00
#
_symmetry.space_group_name_H-M   'P 1'
#
loop_
_entity.id
_entity.type
_entity.pdbx_description
1 polymer ?
#
loop_
_entity_poly.entity_id
_entity_poly.type
_entity_poly.pdbx_seq_one_letter_code
_entity_poly.pdbx_strand_id
1 'polypeptide(L)'
;MRKHQNRHQTTAGQHTRHQTSNSNWRQIVTSLYPDALTLTYCVPPVNFNKVPYARGTVPGTGLGALVLHPPSGAGPVHNVPPVSQRPVPPSRYSLWTQESQPQAIPGRVQESDLRDDFAQNHVMLNLQKLGKTFSTGRPEGMFILSQLSFGNYLNQPAYTAAAAQLPRPSQLDTKKTKYSHGEADFVLIHRQHGILIGELKSVGKSRACAKNPQPPADAEVAKRVTKAVKQLDRSETVMRYLVSDVAPGLTVRKTLFLPYVSTEQLERVLDNDPQLEQAVCRSLGAGSAAEAVLLCCCSDQLSQPASYWDVTPAVLSQLSTWWQLRVARTVDTLLTDDKYLDIVARFVGPATTVSVPCYNGARVEVRTAGQAVAELGRRLALLVLTLAQLDLLNRDPRLVYLTGPPGTG
;
A
#
# COMPACT_ATOMS: atom_id res chain seq x y z
N MET A 1 -36.62 34.03 30.73
CA MET A 1 -35.50 33.26 31.31
C MET A 1 -35.51 31.76 30.93
N ARG A 2 -35.73 31.39 29.65
CA ARG A 2 -35.69 29.99 29.18
C ARG A 2 -35.03 29.84 27.79
N LYS A 3 -33.90 30.52 27.57
CA LYS A 3 -33.11 30.37 26.32
C LYS A 3 -31.61 30.12 26.52
N HIS A 4 -31.12 29.99 27.76
CA HIS A 4 -29.70 29.78 28.04
C HIS A 4 -29.30 28.36 28.51
N GLN A 5 -30.24 27.42 28.65
CA GLN A 5 -29.95 26.11 29.24
C GLN A 5 -29.75 24.95 28.24
N ASN A 6 -30.02 25.15 26.95
CA ASN A 6 -29.94 24.09 25.93
C ASN A 6 -28.60 24.01 25.18
N ARG A 7 -27.64 24.89 25.44
CA ARG A 7 -26.34 24.89 24.72
C ARG A 7 -25.25 24.03 25.39
N HIS A 8 -25.46 23.61 26.64
CA HIS A 8 -24.51 22.78 27.39
C HIS A 8 -24.81 21.26 27.35
N GLN A 9 -26.03 20.84 26.98
CA GLN A 9 -26.38 19.41 26.90
C GLN A 9 -26.01 18.75 25.57
N THR A 10 -25.91 19.50 24.47
CA THR A 10 -25.51 18.97 23.15
C THR A 10 -24.03 18.58 23.06
N THR A 11 -23.14 19.33 23.69
CA THR A 11 -21.69 19.09 23.66
C THR A 11 -21.30 17.89 24.52
N ALA A 12 -21.95 17.71 25.67
CA ALA A 12 -21.73 16.58 26.55
C ALA A 12 -22.16 15.26 25.87
N GLY A 13 -23.37 15.19 25.29
CA GLY A 13 -23.88 13.98 24.62
C GLY A 13 -23.15 13.62 23.31
N GLN A 14 -22.58 14.60 22.61
CA GLN A 14 -21.70 14.36 21.47
C GLN A 14 -20.35 13.78 21.93
N HIS A 15 -19.72 14.38 22.95
CA HIS A 15 -18.49 13.83 23.55
C HIS A 15 -18.67 12.38 24.03
N THR A 16 -19.80 12.04 24.66
CA THR A 16 -20.05 10.66 25.13
C THR A 16 -20.21 9.68 23.98
N ARG A 17 -20.89 10.06 22.88
CA ARG A 17 -21.05 9.21 21.67
C ARG A 17 -19.74 9.03 20.88
N HIS A 18 -18.89 10.05 20.85
CA HIS A 18 -17.56 9.96 20.24
C HIS A 18 -16.63 9.03 21.01
N GLN A 19 -16.63 9.14 22.34
CA GLN A 19 -15.84 8.25 23.20
C GLN A 19 -16.30 6.80 23.10
N THR A 20 -17.62 6.53 23.06
CA THR A 20 -18.15 5.16 22.93
C THR A 20 -17.93 4.52 21.55
N SER A 21 -17.95 5.31 20.47
CA SER A 21 -17.69 4.78 19.12
C SER A 21 -16.23 4.40 18.94
N ASN A 22 -15.32 5.28 19.39
CA ASN A 22 -13.90 5.04 19.26
C ASN A 22 -13.42 3.93 20.22
N SER A 23 -14.02 3.79 21.41
CA SER A 23 -13.72 2.68 22.32
C SER A 23 -14.06 1.32 21.73
N ASN A 24 -15.15 1.21 20.96
CA ASN A 24 -15.51 -0.03 20.26
C ASN A 24 -14.51 -0.34 19.12
N TRP A 25 -14.07 0.69 18.38
CA TRP A 25 -13.03 0.50 17.36
C TRP A 25 -11.70 0.06 17.95
N ARG A 26 -11.30 0.63 19.10
CA ARG A 26 -10.12 0.18 19.85
C ARG A 26 -10.24 -1.30 20.23
N GLN A 27 -11.38 -1.75 20.76
CA GLN A 27 -11.58 -3.16 21.10
C GLN A 27 -11.39 -4.08 19.89
N ILE A 28 -11.94 -3.71 18.73
CA ILE A 28 -11.74 -4.46 17.49
C ILE A 28 -10.27 -4.47 17.08
N VAL A 29 -9.58 -3.34 17.16
CA VAL A 29 -8.14 -3.24 16.85
C VAL A 29 -7.32 -4.11 17.79
N THR A 30 -7.56 -4.07 19.10
CA THR A 30 -6.88 -4.93 20.08
C THR A 30 -7.18 -6.41 19.83
N SER A 31 -8.38 -6.77 19.36
CA SER A 31 -8.69 -8.14 18.96
C SER A 31 -7.94 -8.59 17.71
N LEU A 32 -7.75 -7.70 16.73
CA LEU A 32 -7.04 -8.01 15.48
C LEU A 32 -5.51 -7.97 15.65
N TYR A 33 -5.03 -7.14 16.57
CA TYR A 33 -3.64 -6.81 16.83
C TYR A 33 -3.38 -6.78 18.35
N PRO A 34 -3.36 -7.95 19.03
CA PRO A 34 -3.28 -8.04 20.49
C PRO A 34 -2.03 -7.36 21.07
N ASP A 35 -0.94 -7.32 20.31
CA ASP A 35 0.34 -6.76 20.73
C ASP A 35 0.62 -5.40 20.07
N ALA A 36 -0.43 -4.62 19.78
CA ALA A 36 -0.33 -3.33 19.07
C ALA A 36 0.66 -2.33 19.70
N LEU A 37 0.94 -2.46 21.01
CA LEU A 37 1.85 -1.58 21.76
C LEU A 37 3.32 -2.03 21.73
N THR A 38 3.60 -3.25 21.27
CA THR A 38 4.91 -3.92 21.43
C THR A 38 5.43 -4.54 20.13
N LEU A 39 4.56 -4.89 19.19
CA LEU A 39 4.92 -5.50 17.91
C LEU A 39 4.69 -4.57 16.73
N THR A 40 5.41 -4.88 15.64
CA THR A 40 5.16 -4.28 14.34
C THR A 40 4.10 -5.07 13.56
N TYR A 41 3.08 -4.37 13.04
CA TYR A 41 2.09 -4.92 12.12
C TYR A 41 2.14 -4.21 10.78
N CYS A 42 1.93 -4.96 9.70
CA CYS A 42 1.73 -4.42 8.35
C CYS A 42 0.28 -4.53 7.94
N VAL A 43 -0.23 -3.48 7.31
CA VAL A 43 -1.63 -3.38 6.90
C VAL A 43 -1.69 -2.87 5.46
N PRO A 44 -2.04 -3.72 4.47
CA PRO A 44 -2.27 -5.16 4.58
C PRO A 44 -0.98 -5.92 4.99
N PRO A 45 -1.11 -7.13 5.57
CA PRO A 45 0.03 -7.91 6.08
C PRO A 45 0.90 -8.53 4.98
N VAL A 46 0.37 -8.66 3.76
CA VAL A 46 1.11 -9.10 2.58
C VAL A 46 0.76 -8.19 1.40
N ASN A 47 1.72 -7.98 0.52
CA ASN A 47 1.48 -7.25 -0.72
C ASN A 47 0.83 -8.17 -1.74
N PHE A 48 -0.32 -7.78 -2.30
CA PHE A 48 -0.97 -8.49 -3.39
C PHE A 48 -0.66 -7.78 -4.70
N ASN A 49 0.24 -8.36 -5.50
CA ASN A 49 0.59 -7.81 -6.79
C ASN A 49 -0.62 -7.84 -7.74
N LYS A 50 -0.77 -6.77 -8.53
CA LYS A 50 -1.66 -6.77 -9.68
C LYS A 50 -1.10 -7.72 -10.72
N VAL A 51 -1.99 -8.51 -11.32
CA VAL A 51 -1.63 -9.46 -12.37
C VAL A 51 -2.59 -9.28 -13.54
N PRO A 52 -2.09 -9.16 -14.78
CA PRO A 52 -2.91 -9.02 -15.98
C PRO A 52 -3.69 -10.30 -16.30
N TYR A 53 -4.90 -10.45 -15.74
CA TYR A 53 -5.82 -11.52 -16.09
C TYR A 53 -6.91 -11.03 -17.07
N ALA A 54 -7.37 -11.92 -17.93
CA ALA A 54 -8.69 -11.83 -18.56
C ALA A 54 -9.55 -13.03 -18.17
N ARG A 55 -10.87 -12.87 -18.20
CA ARG A 55 -11.78 -14.01 -18.07
C ARG A 55 -11.89 -14.71 -19.41
N GLY A 56 -11.70 -16.03 -19.40
CA GLY A 56 -11.90 -16.92 -20.53
C GLY A 56 -12.80 -18.10 -20.15
N THR A 57 -13.14 -18.91 -21.14
CA THR A 57 -13.85 -20.18 -20.93
C THR A 57 -13.03 -21.30 -21.53
N VAL A 58 -12.95 -22.43 -20.82
CA VAL A 58 -12.31 -23.64 -21.32
C VAL A 58 -13.20 -24.26 -22.42
N PRO A 59 -12.66 -24.50 -23.63
CA PRO A 59 -13.41 -25.09 -24.73
C PRO A 59 -13.97 -26.47 -24.37
N GLY A 60 -15.19 -26.76 -24.79
CA GLY A 60 -15.83 -28.08 -24.61
C GLY A 60 -16.32 -28.39 -23.19
N THR A 61 -15.86 -27.67 -22.16
CA THR A 61 -16.34 -27.83 -20.77
C THR A 61 -17.25 -26.69 -20.32
N GLY A 62 -17.12 -25.51 -20.94
CA GLY A 62 -17.86 -24.30 -20.53
C GLY A 62 -17.41 -23.74 -19.17
N LEU A 63 -16.35 -24.29 -18.57
CA LEU A 63 -15.82 -23.84 -17.29
C LEU A 63 -15.14 -22.48 -17.46
N GLY A 64 -15.46 -21.54 -16.56
CA GLY A 64 -14.75 -20.26 -16.50
C GLY A 64 -13.32 -20.45 -16.03
N ALA A 65 -12.37 -19.76 -16.66
CA ALA A 65 -10.96 -19.74 -16.27
C ALA A 65 -10.42 -18.31 -16.29
N LEU A 66 -9.39 -18.05 -15.48
CA LEU A 66 -8.59 -16.84 -15.61
C LEU A 66 -7.44 -17.11 -16.59
N VAL A 67 -7.28 -16.24 -17.57
CA VAL A 67 -6.23 -16.33 -18.58
C VAL A 67 -5.19 -15.25 -18.29
N LEU A 68 -3.94 -15.65 -18.08
CA LEU A 68 -2.82 -14.74 -17.94
C LEU A 68 -2.51 -14.08 -19.28
N HIS A 69 -2.61 -12.75 -19.34
CA HIS A 69 -2.21 -11.95 -20.50
C HIS A 69 -0.91 -11.21 -20.22
N PRO A 70 -0.09 -10.94 -21.24
CA PRO A 70 1.01 -9.99 -21.06
C PRO A 70 0.47 -8.58 -20.76
N PRO A 71 1.19 -7.77 -19.97
CA PRO A 71 0.80 -6.39 -19.68
C PRO A 71 0.72 -5.55 -20.95
N SER A 72 -0.11 -4.50 -20.90
CA SER A 72 -0.30 -3.58 -22.03
C SER A 72 1.01 -2.89 -22.41
N GLY A 73 1.51 -3.12 -23.63
CA GLY A 73 2.71 -2.44 -24.14
C GLY A 73 3.81 -3.38 -24.67
N ALA A 74 3.68 -4.70 -24.47
CA ALA A 74 4.44 -5.69 -25.24
C ALA A 74 3.77 -5.87 -26.61
N GLY A 75 4.38 -5.41 -27.70
CA GLY A 75 3.88 -5.71 -29.06
C GLY A 75 4.14 -7.17 -29.48
N PRO A 76 3.70 -7.59 -30.68
CA PRO A 76 2.38 -7.40 -31.27
C PRO A 76 1.36 -8.37 -30.67
N VAL A 77 0.15 -7.86 -30.49
CA VAL A 77 -1.05 -8.65 -30.19
C VAL A 77 -1.33 -9.54 -31.40
N HIS A 78 -1.20 -10.86 -31.26
CA HIS A 78 -1.95 -11.74 -32.16
C HIS A 78 -3.43 -11.41 -31.95
N ASN A 79 -4.08 -10.92 -33.00
CA ASN A 79 -5.52 -10.68 -33.05
C ASN A 79 -6.24 -11.99 -32.65
N VAL A 80 -6.62 -12.11 -31.39
CA VAL A 80 -7.59 -13.12 -30.98
C VAL A 80 -8.95 -12.58 -31.45
N PRO A 81 -9.66 -13.29 -32.35
CA PRO A 81 -10.98 -12.84 -32.79
C PRO A 81 -11.93 -12.82 -31.58
N PRO A 82 -12.99 -11.98 -31.60
CA PRO A 82 -14.03 -12.07 -30.59
C PRO A 82 -14.67 -13.47 -30.66
N VAL A 83 -14.47 -14.28 -29.63
CA VAL A 83 -15.11 -15.59 -29.50
C VAL A 83 -16.61 -15.36 -29.40
N SER A 84 -17.34 -15.79 -30.43
CA SER A 84 -18.79 -15.73 -30.49
C SER A 84 -19.39 -16.53 -29.34
N GLN A 85 -20.00 -15.84 -28.38
CA GLN A 85 -20.69 -16.45 -27.25
C GLN A 85 -21.95 -17.15 -27.76
N ARG A 86 -21.94 -18.49 -27.84
CA ARG A 86 -23.17 -19.27 -27.85
C ARG A 86 -23.46 -19.77 -26.43
N PRO A 87 -24.67 -19.57 -25.89
CA PRO A 87 -25.03 -20.10 -24.59
C PRO A 87 -25.16 -21.63 -24.68
N VAL A 88 -24.36 -22.36 -23.91
CA VAL A 88 -24.49 -23.81 -23.71
C VAL A 88 -25.13 -24.02 -22.33
N PRO A 89 -26.11 -24.94 -22.17
CA PRO A 89 -26.77 -25.14 -20.89
C PRO A 89 -25.82 -25.78 -19.85
N PRO A 90 -25.99 -25.49 -18.55
CA PRO A 90 -25.11 -26.03 -17.52
C PRO A 90 -25.36 -27.53 -17.32
N SER A 91 -24.33 -28.34 -17.57
CA SER A 91 -24.29 -29.75 -17.16
C SER A 91 -24.01 -29.84 -15.64
N ARG A 92 -24.69 -30.76 -14.96
CA ARG A 92 -24.86 -30.86 -13.50
C ARG A 92 -23.62 -31.32 -12.69
N TYR A 93 -22.40 -31.10 -13.17
CA TYR A 93 -21.19 -31.50 -12.45
C TYR A 93 -20.14 -30.38 -12.48
N SER A 94 -20.41 -29.26 -11.79
CA SER A 94 -19.40 -28.23 -11.53
C SER A 94 -19.10 -28.17 -10.03
N LEU A 95 -18.06 -28.91 -9.62
CA LEU A 95 -17.42 -28.77 -8.31
C LEU A 95 -16.54 -27.52 -8.19
N TRP A 96 -16.41 -26.75 -9.28
CA TRP A 96 -15.64 -25.52 -9.33
C TRP A 96 -16.59 -24.32 -9.46
N THR A 97 -16.50 -23.46 -8.45
CA THR A 97 -17.17 -22.17 -8.21
C THR A 97 -18.14 -21.67 -9.29
N GLN A 98 -19.44 -21.80 -9.01
CA GLN A 98 -20.47 -20.95 -9.61
C GLN A 98 -20.32 -19.51 -9.07
N GLU A 99 -19.41 -18.72 -9.61
CA GLU A 99 -19.45 -17.26 -9.40
C GLU A 99 -20.46 -16.66 -10.39
N SER A 100 -21.70 -16.56 -9.92
CA SER A 100 -22.83 -16.02 -10.70
C SER A 100 -22.78 -14.49 -10.70
N GLN A 101 -22.00 -13.87 -11.59
CA GLN A 101 -22.28 -12.54 -12.19
C GLN A 101 -21.15 -12.09 -13.14
N PRO A 102 -21.49 -11.48 -14.30
CA PRO A 102 -20.52 -10.72 -15.09
C PRO A 102 -20.22 -9.41 -14.34
N GLN A 103 -19.22 -9.44 -13.47
CA GLN A 103 -18.70 -8.23 -12.82
C GLN A 103 -17.58 -7.63 -13.68
N ALA A 104 -17.45 -6.30 -13.59
CA ALA A 104 -16.64 -5.45 -14.47
C ALA A 104 -15.26 -6.03 -14.77
N ILE A 105 -14.86 -5.96 -16.04
CA ILE A 105 -13.53 -6.34 -16.51
C ILE A 105 -12.50 -5.57 -15.64
N PRO A 106 -11.58 -6.24 -14.95
CA PRO A 106 -10.52 -5.57 -14.21
C PRO A 106 -9.82 -4.56 -15.13
N GLY A 107 -9.56 -3.35 -14.61
CA GLY A 107 -8.77 -2.35 -15.34
C GLY A 107 -7.48 -2.99 -15.86
N ARG A 108 -7.16 -2.72 -17.13
CA ARG A 108 -6.03 -3.36 -17.81
C ARG A 108 -4.72 -3.01 -17.08
N VAL A 109 -4.07 -4.02 -16.48
CA VAL A 109 -2.80 -3.85 -15.76
C VAL A 109 -1.72 -3.38 -16.73
N GLN A 110 -1.00 -2.32 -16.35
CA GLN A 110 0.09 -1.72 -17.11
C GLN A 110 1.45 -2.13 -16.55
N GLU A 111 2.51 -2.01 -17.35
CA GLU A 111 3.88 -2.27 -16.88
C GLU A 111 4.29 -1.36 -15.71
N SER A 112 3.76 -0.13 -15.67
CA SER A 112 3.94 0.76 -14.53
C SER A 112 3.35 0.19 -13.25
N ASP A 113 2.20 -0.48 -13.32
CA ASP A 113 1.58 -1.07 -12.13
C ASP A 113 2.45 -2.19 -11.56
N LEU A 114 2.99 -3.05 -12.43
CA LEU A 114 3.87 -4.16 -12.03
C LEU A 114 5.18 -3.64 -11.43
N ARG A 115 5.73 -2.58 -12.01
CA ARG A 115 6.92 -1.90 -11.49
C ARG A 115 6.65 -1.31 -10.10
N ASP A 116 5.55 -0.59 -9.97
CA ASP A 116 5.23 0.13 -8.74
C ASP A 116 4.88 -0.87 -7.62
N ASP A 117 4.15 -1.96 -7.91
CA ASP A 117 3.88 -3.05 -6.96
C ASP A 117 5.16 -3.76 -6.49
N PHE A 118 6.10 -4.00 -7.40
CA PHE A 118 7.39 -4.60 -7.06
C PHE A 118 8.18 -3.69 -6.11
N ALA A 119 8.25 -2.39 -6.41
CA ALA A 119 8.92 -1.42 -5.55
C ALA A 119 8.24 -1.29 -4.18
N GLN A 120 6.91 -1.31 -4.15
CA GLN A 120 6.13 -1.30 -2.92
C GLN A 120 6.48 -2.51 -2.05
N ASN A 121 6.47 -3.71 -2.63
CA ASN A 121 6.80 -4.95 -1.93
C ASN A 121 8.25 -4.96 -1.42
N HIS A 122 9.19 -4.48 -2.25
CA HIS A 122 10.61 -4.39 -1.89
C HIS A 122 10.82 -3.53 -0.65
N VAL A 123 10.27 -2.31 -0.63
CA VAL A 123 10.36 -1.42 0.54
C VAL A 123 9.61 -2.01 1.74
N MET A 124 8.41 -2.55 1.53
CA MET A 124 7.59 -3.14 2.59
C MET A 124 8.32 -4.27 3.33
N LEU A 125 8.98 -5.18 2.61
CA LEU A 125 9.72 -6.29 3.23
C LEU A 125 10.91 -5.81 4.06
N ASN A 126 11.63 -4.79 3.60
CA ASN A 126 12.71 -4.18 4.35
C ASN A 126 12.19 -3.53 5.64
N LEU A 127 11.11 -2.75 5.57
CA LEU A 127 10.47 -2.13 6.73
C LEU A 127 9.89 -3.16 7.70
N GLN A 128 9.31 -4.25 7.19
CA GLN A 128 8.84 -5.38 8.01
C GLN A 128 9.98 -6.01 8.82
N LYS A 129 11.13 -6.20 8.19
CA LYS A 129 12.30 -6.78 8.85
C LYS A 129 12.91 -5.82 9.86
N LEU A 130 12.97 -4.52 9.55
CA LEU A 130 13.33 -3.47 10.51
C LEU A 130 12.40 -3.50 11.74
N GLY A 131 11.09 -3.51 11.52
CA GLY A 131 10.09 -3.53 12.60
C GLY A 131 10.24 -4.73 13.55
N LYS A 132 10.61 -5.90 13.00
CA LYS A 132 10.90 -7.09 13.82
C LYS A 132 12.11 -6.92 14.74
N THR A 133 13.08 -6.08 14.37
CA THR A 133 14.24 -5.82 15.26
C THR A 133 13.87 -4.99 16.48
N PHE A 134 12.85 -4.13 16.39
CA PHE A 134 12.33 -3.38 17.55
C PHE A 134 11.67 -4.34 18.55
N SER A 135 10.99 -5.37 18.06
CA SER A 135 10.35 -6.38 18.90
C SER A 135 11.33 -7.27 19.69
N THR A 136 12.62 -7.32 19.32
CA THR A 136 13.62 -8.22 19.93
C THR A 136 14.55 -7.56 20.96
N GLY A 137 14.24 -6.35 21.44
CA GLY A 137 15.05 -5.71 22.50
C GLY A 137 14.28 -4.71 23.36
N ARG A 138 13.66 -3.71 22.74
CA ARG A 138 12.71 -2.77 23.38
C ARG A 138 11.42 -2.79 22.57
N PRO A 139 10.42 -3.58 23.00
CA PRO A 139 9.20 -3.74 22.22
C PRO A 139 8.50 -2.40 21.99
N GLU A 140 8.48 -1.98 20.74
CA GLU A 140 7.91 -0.72 20.29
C GLU A 140 6.84 -1.02 19.24
N GLY A 141 5.59 -0.68 19.59
CA GLY A 141 4.45 -0.84 18.71
C GLY A 141 4.58 0.03 17.47
N MET A 142 4.42 -0.58 16.30
CA MET A 142 4.44 0.13 15.02
C MET A 142 3.41 -0.46 14.06
N PHE A 143 2.68 0.40 13.36
CA PHE A 143 1.87 0.00 12.20
C PHE A 143 2.48 0.56 10.93
N ILE A 144 2.72 -0.29 9.95
CA ILE A 144 3.16 0.09 8.61
C ILE A 144 1.98 -0.11 7.67
N LEU A 145 1.37 1.00 7.23
CA LEU A 145 0.27 0.99 6.27
C LEU A 145 0.83 1.18 4.87
N SER A 146 0.42 0.31 3.95
CA SER A 146 0.73 0.38 2.51
C SER A 146 -0.43 1.02 1.76
N GLN A 147 -0.17 1.92 0.83
CA GLN A 147 -1.13 2.38 -0.18
C GLN A 147 -2.45 2.89 0.43
N LEU A 148 -2.35 3.77 1.44
CA LEU A 148 -3.52 4.33 2.11
C LEU A 148 -4.16 5.39 1.22
N SER A 149 -5.23 5.01 0.53
CA SER A 149 -6.09 5.96 -0.16
C SER A 149 -6.88 6.81 0.84
N PHE A 150 -6.85 8.13 0.67
CA PHE A 150 -7.62 9.07 1.50
C PHE A 150 -9.14 8.89 1.32
N GLY A 151 -9.58 8.33 0.19
CA GLY A 151 -10.98 7.94 -0.02
C GLY A 151 -11.40 6.71 0.78
N ASN A 152 -10.46 5.91 1.27
CA ASN A 152 -10.75 4.72 2.09
C ASN A 152 -10.78 5.03 3.59
N TYR A 153 -10.19 6.15 4.00
CA TYR A 153 -10.14 6.59 5.38
C TYR A 153 -11.54 6.93 5.91
N LEU A 154 -11.97 6.23 6.97
CA LEU A 154 -13.27 6.39 7.62
C LEU A 154 -14.49 6.37 6.66
N ASN A 155 -14.40 5.57 5.60
CA ASN A 155 -15.39 5.51 4.53
C ASN A 155 -16.25 4.24 4.52
N GLN A 156 -16.12 3.37 5.52
CA GLN A 156 -16.95 2.17 5.60
C GLN A 156 -18.42 2.53 5.92
N PRO A 157 -19.39 2.15 5.07
CA PRO A 157 -20.79 2.58 5.21
C PRO A 157 -21.40 2.27 6.58
N ALA A 158 -21.09 1.10 7.14
CA ALA A 158 -21.56 0.64 8.45
C ALA A 158 -21.16 1.58 9.62
N TYR A 159 -20.12 2.40 9.44
CA TYR A 159 -19.58 3.29 10.45
C TYR A 159 -19.81 4.78 10.14
N THR A 160 -20.57 5.10 9.08
CA THR A 160 -20.74 6.48 8.59
C THR A 160 -21.19 7.44 9.70
N ALA A 161 -22.19 7.06 10.50
CA ALA A 161 -22.73 7.89 11.57
C ALA A 161 -21.70 8.15 12.69
N ALA A 162 -20.97 7.11 13.10
CA ALA A 162 -19.92 7.21 14.11
C ALA A 162 -18.73 8.05 13.63
N ALA A 163 -18.38 7.93 12.34
CA ALA A 163 -17.29 8.64 11.71
C ALA A 163 -17.66 10.06 11.22
N ALA A 164 -18.90 10.53 11.41
CA ALA A 164 -19.39 11.77 10.80
C ALA A 164 -18.70 13.03 11.36
N GLN A 165 -18.25 12.98 12.61
CA GLN A 165 -17.63 14.12 13.31
C GLN A 165 -16.11 14.04 13.35
N LEU A 166 -15.52 12.97 12.81
CA LEU A 166 -14.08 12.82 12.75
C LEU A 166 -13.51 13.60 11.56
N PRO A 167 -12.28 14.12 11.66
CA PRO A 167 -11.64 14.81 10.54
C PRO A 167 -11.59 13.94 9.30
N ARG A 168 -11.97 14.46 8.14
CA ARG A 168 -11.92 13.76 6.85
C ARG A 168 -11.12 14.55 5.81
N PRO A 169 -10.39 13.90 4.90
CA PRO A 169 -9.63 14.60 3.85
C PRO A 169 -10.50 15.53 2.99
N SER A 170 -11.78 15.21 2.82
CA SER A 170 -12.75 16.05 2.09
C SER A 170 -13.12 17.36 2.78
N GLN A 171 -12.86 17.51 4.08
CA GLN A 171 -13.13 18.72 4.85
C GLN A 171 -11.99 19.74 4.76
N LEU A 172 -10.77 19.28 4.41
CA LEU A 172 -9.62 20.17 4.15
C LEU A 172 -9.77 20.99 2.88
N ASP A 173 -10.63 20.56 1.97
CA ASP A 173 -10.83 21.21 0.69
C ASP A 173 -12.26 21.72 0.55
N THR A 174 -12.44 23.04 0.65
CA THR A 174 -13.71 23.69 0.37
C THR A 174 -14.19 23.45 -1.07
N LYS A 175 -13.29 23.07 -1.99
CA LYS A 175 -13.59 22.73 -3.40
C LYS A 175 -13.53 21.23 -3.72
N LYS A 176 -13.25 20.34 -2.77
CA LYS A 176 -13.20 18.86 -2.94
C LYS A 176 -12.30 18.30 -4.07
N THR A 177 -11.24 18.97 -4.48
CA THR A 177 -10.36 18.59 -5.62
C THR A 177 -8.93 18.20 -5.23
N LYS A 178 -8.34 18.86 -4.23
CA LYS A 178 -6.91 18.82 -3.90
C LYS A 178 -6.56 17.94 -2.71
N TYR A 179 -7.49 17.50 -1.86
CA TYR A 179 -7.13 16.66 -0.70
C TYR A 179 -7.99 15.39 -0.57
N SER A 180 -9.12 15.33 -1.26
CA SER A 180 -10.09 14.21 -1.24
C SER A 180 -9.63 12.93 -1.96
N HIS A 181 -8.80 13.05 -3.00
CA HIS A 181 -8.42 11.92 -3.88
C HIS A 181 -6.92 11.57 -3.83
N GLY A 182 -6.26 11.85 -2.70
CA GLY A 182 -4.84 11.52 -2.52
C GLY A 182 -4.63 10.08 -2.04
N GLU A 183 -3.38 9.65 -2.09
CA GLU A 183 -2.90 8.40 -1.50
C GLU A 183 -1.55 8.67 -0.84
N ALA A 184 -1.28 7.98 0.26
CA ALA A 184 0.04 7.90 0.85
C ALA A 184 0.60 6.49 0.60
N ASP A 185 1.75 6.40 -0.07
CA ASP A 185 2.36 5.11 -0.41
C ASP A 185 2.72 4.34 0.87
N PHE A 186 3.26 5.04 1.88
CA PHE A 186 3.53 4.47 3.21
C PHE A 186 3.09 5.43 4.32
N VAL A 187 2.45 4.89 5.35
CA VAL A 187 2.19 5.57 6.63
C VAL A 187 2.66 4.67 7.77
N LEU A 188 3.68 5.11 8.50
CA LEU A 188 4.20 4.42 9.67
C LEU A 188 3.70 5.15 10.91
N ILE A 189 2.95 4.46 11.75
CA ILE A 189 2.44 4.97 13.02
C ILE A 189 3.26 4.28 14.11
N HIS A 190 4.21 5.02 14.71
CA HIS A 190 5.12 4.49 15.72
C HIS A 190 4.76 5.02 17.10
N ARG A 191 4.65 4.12 18.08
CA ARG A 191 4.20 4.45 19.45
C ARG A 191 5.01 5.56 20.11
N GLN A 192 6.33 5.61 19.91
CA GLN A 192 7.21 6.61 20.54
C GLN A 192 7.59 7.78 19.63
N HIS A 193 7.43 7.63 18.32
CA HIS A 193 8.01 8.56 17.34
C HIS A 193 6.96 9.27 16.50
N GLY A 194 5.67 9.04 16.73
CA GLY A 194 4.61 9.68 15.98
C GLY A 194 4.43 9.04 14.60
N ILE A 195 4.18 9.88 13.59
CA ILE A 195 3.85 9.41 12.24
C ILE A 195 5.01 9.72 11.29
N LEU A 196 5.41 8.74 10.48
CA LEU A 196 6.28 8.93 9.34
C LEU A 196 5.51 8.60 8.05
N ILE A 197 5.47 9.55 7.13
CA ILE A 197 4.87 9.38 5.80
C ILE A 197 5.99 9.15 4.79
N GLY A 198 5.81 8.15 3.94
CA GLY A 198 6.71 7.87 2.83
C GLY A 198 6.02 8.00 1.49
N GLU A 199 6.70 8.64 0.55
CA GLU A 199 6.34 8.62 -0.86
C GLU A 199 7.39 7.79 -1.62
N LEU A 200 6.92 6.83 -2.40
CA LEU A 200 7.73 5.88 -3.15
C LEU A 200 7.88 6.35 -4.60
N LYS A 201 9.10 6.26 -5.14
CA LYS A 201 9.32 6.35 -6.60
C LYS A 201 10.26 5.24 -7.07
N SER A 202 9.74 4.38 -7.93
CA SER A 202 10.43 3.24 -8.53
C SER A 202 11.32 3.61 -9.73
N VAL A 203 11.96 4.78 -9.71
CA VAL A 203 12.75 5.30 -10.85
C VAL A 203 13.91 4.37 -11.13
N GLY A 204 14.04 3.82 -12.35
CA GLY A 204 15.14 2.92 -12.70
C GLY A 204 14.91 1.42 -12.49
N LYS A 205 13.74 0.97 -12.00
CA LYS A 205 13.44 -0.48 -11.78
C LYS A 205 13.77 -1.37 -12.97
N SER A 206 13.31 -0.98 -14.16
CA SER A 206 13.52 -1.78 -15.39
C SER A 206 15.00 -2.01 -15.70
N ARG A 207 15.87 -1.10 -15.26
CA ARG A 207 17.33 -1.19 -15.42
C ARG A 207 17.97 -1.93 -14.25
N ALA A 208 17.46 -1.73 -13.03
CA ALA A 208 17.95 -2.38 -11.81
C ALA A 208 17.82 -3.91 -11.84
N CYS A 209 16.82 -4.44 -12.54
CA CYS A 209 16.63 -5.89 -12.70
C CYS A 209 17.26 -6.47 -13.99
N ALA A 210 17.99 -5.67 -14.78
CA ALA A 210 18.62 -6.13 -16.01
C ALA A 210 19.92 -6.90 -15.74
N LYS A 211 20.36 -7.73 -16.70
CA LYS A 211 21.64 -8.47 -16.60
C LYS A 211 22.84 -7.53 -16.36
N ASN A 212 22.80 -6.33 -16.93
CA ASN A 212 23.74 -5.25 -16.69
C ASN A 212 22.99 -4.06 -16.11
N PRO A 213 22.88 -3.94 -14.78
CA PRO A 213 22.21 -2.83 -14.14
C PRO A 213 22.84 -1.50 -14.53
N GLN A 214 22.00 -0.50 -14.80
CA GLN A 214 22.44 0.86 -15.11
C GLN A 214 21.61 1.85 -14.29
N PRO A 215 22.23 2.90 -13.72
CA PRO A 215 21.50 3.89 -12.96
C PRO A 215 20.48 4.61 -13.86
N PRO A 216 19.32 5.03 -13.34
CA PRO A 216 18.40 5.89 -14.07
C PRO A 216 19.09 7.20 -14.50
N ALA A 217 18.55 7.88 -15.51
CA ALA A 217 19.09 9.19 -15.90
C ALA A 217 18.76 10.24 -14.83
N ASP A 218 19.69 11.14 -14.52
CA ASP A 218 19.51 12.16 -13.49
C ASP A 218 18.28 13.04 -13.73
N ALA A 219 18.02 13.42 -14.99
CA ALA A 219 16.82 14.17 -15.36
C ALA A 219 15.52 13.41 -15.05
N GLU A 220 15.54 12.07 -15.14
CA GLU A 220 14.40 11.24 -14.76
C GLU A 220 14.23 11.22 -13.24
N VAL A 221 15.32 11.07 -12.50
CA VAL A 221 15.35 11.13 -11.02
C VAL A 221 14.81 12.49 -10.56
N ALA A 222 15.36 13.60 -11.05
CA ALA A 222 14.95 14.96 -10.71
C ALA A 222 13.45 15.18 -10.93
N LYS A 223 12.92 14.77 -12.10
CA LYS A 223 11.49 14.86 -12.43
C LYS A 223 10.62 14.08 -11.44
N ARG A 224 11.05 12.88 -11.06
CA ARG A 224 10.27 11.98 -10.20
C ARG A 224 10.34 12.41 -8.73
N VAL A 225 11.50 12.86 -8.25
CA VAL A 225 11.68 13.45 -6.92
C VAL A 225 10.86 14.73 -6.78
N THR A 226 10.88 15.61 -7.79
CA THR A 226 10.03 16.82 -7.81
C THR A 226 8.55 16.49 -7.63
N LYS A 227 8.06 15.45 -8.32
CA LYS A 227 6.68 14.99 -8.16
C LYS A 227 6.44 14.42 -6.76
N ALA A 228 7.37 13.61 -6.27
CA ALA A 228 7.28 12.96 -4.97
C ALA A 228 7.18 13.99 -3.83
N VAL A 229 8.00 15.03 -3.83
CA VAL A 229 7.96 16.12 -2.83
C VAL A 229 6.57 16.78 -2.78
N LYS A 230 5.98 17.09 -3.95
CA LYS A 230 4.63 17.69 -4.02
C LYS A 230 3.55 16.76 -3.44
N GLN A 231 3.67 15.46 -3.70
CA GLN A 231 2.74 14.46 -3.16
C GLN A 231 2.92 14.30 -1.64
N LEU A 232 4.18 14.27 -1.19
CA LEU A 232 4.55 14.09 0.19
C LEU A 232 4.10 15.26 1.08
N ASP A 233 4.26 16.51 0.64
CA ASP A 233 3.78 17.70 1.35
C ASP A 233 2.24 17.72 1.46
N ARG A 234 1.55 17.26 0.41
CA ARG A 234 0.10 17.09 0.41
C ARG A 234 -0.32 16.02 1.44
N SER A 235 0.35 14.87 1.44
CA SER A 235 0.07 13.78 2.37
C SER A 235 0.31 14.18 3.82
N GLU A 236 1.39 14.92 4.11
CA GLU A 236 1.66 15.48 5.44
C GLU A 236 0.58 16.46 5.90
N THR A 237 0.13 17.36 5.01
CA THR A 237 -0.98 18.29 5.32
C THR A 237 -2.23 17.52 5.71
N VAL A 238 -2.57 16.47 4.96
CA VAL A 238 -3.72 15.61 5.26
C VAL A 238 -3.52 14.90 6.59
N MET A 239 -2.38 14.22 6.81
CA MET A 239 -2.16 13.46 8.05
C MET A 239 -2.21 14.33 9.29
N ARG A 240 -1.59 15.52 9.28
CA ARG A 240 -1.67 16.46 10.41
C ARG A 240 -3.11 16.83 10.75
N TYR A 241 -3.94 17.04 9.73
CA TYR A 241 -5.36 17.31 9.93
C TYR A 241 -6.11 16.10 10.49
N LEU A 242 -5.87 14.89 9.97
CA LEU A 242 -6.57 13.66 10.38
C LEU A 242 -6.34 13.26 11.84
N VAL A 243 -5.24 13.73 12.44
CA VAL A 243 -4.90 13.47 13.84
C VAL A 243 -5.04 14.69 14.75
N SER A 244 -5.44 15.83 14.19
CA SER A 244 -5.44 17.12 14.90
C SER A 244 -6.37 17.17 16.12
N ASP A 245 -7.43 16.38 16.14
CA ASP A 245 -8.39 16.29 17.23
C ASP A 245 -7.96 15.30 18.34
N VAL A 246 -7.05 14.36 18.05
CA VAL A 246 -6.54 13.38 19.03
C VAL A 246 -5.22 13.85 19.64
N ALA A 247 -4.31 14.30 18.79
CA ALA A 247 -2.98 14.73 19.16
C ALA A 247 -2.61 16.00 18.37
N PRO A 248 -3.19 17.17 18.72
CA PRO A 248 -2.79 18.43 18.14
C PRO A 248 -1.28 18.64 18.33
N GLY A 249 -0.57 18.98 17.26
CA GLY A 249 0.88 19.17 17.29
C GLY A 249 1.71 17.89 17.20
N LEU A 250 1.08 16.71 17.02
CA LEU A 250 1.80 15.45 16.81
C LEU A 250 2.82 15.59 15.67
N THR A 251 4.01 15.05 15.90
CA THR A 251 5.07 15.06 14.90
C THR A 251 4.71 14.14 13.75
N VAL A 252 4.50 14.75 12.58
CA VAL A 252 4.38 14.06 11.29
C VAL A 252 5.65 14.34 10.51
N ARG A 253 6.45 13.29 10.31
CA ARG A 253 7.71 13.32 9.54
C ARG A 253 7.48 12.80 8.13
N LYS A 254 8.39 13.14 7.23
CA LYS A 254 8.35 12.82 5.80
C LYS A 254 9.64 12.14 5.38
N THR A 255 9.53 11.21 4.43
CA THR A 255 10.68 10.59 3.77
C THR A 255 10.34 10.22 2.33
N LEU A 256 11.37 10.09 1.49
CA LEU A 256 11.26 9.54 0.16
C LEU A 256 11.83 8.12 0.17
N PHE A 257 11.09 7.17 -0.39
CA PHE A 257 11.59 5.83 -0.69
C PHE A 257 11.99 5.78 -2.16
N LEU A 258 13.29 5.58 -2.40
CA LEU A 258 13.90 5.57 -3.73
C LEU A 258 14.71 4.28 -3.91
N PRO A 259 14.05 3.11 -4.02
CA PRO A 259 14.71 1.81 -3.92
C PRO A 259 15.72 1.49 -5.02
N TYR A 260 15.81 2.31 -6.07
CA TYR A 260 16.71 2.11 -7.21
C TYR A 260 17.50 3.37 -7.58
N VAL A 261 17.59 4.33 -6.65
CA VAL A 261 18.45 5.51 -6.75
C VAL A 261 19.39 5.47 -5.56
N SER A 262 20.69 5.57 -5.79
CA SER A 262 21.68 5.62 -4.70
C SER A 262 21.72 7.00 -4.04
N THR A 263 22.27 7.08 -2.84
CA THR A 263 22.53 8.34 -2.13
C THR A 263 23.43 9.24 -2.96
N GLU A 264 24.50 8.71 -3.55
CA GLU A 264 25.44 9.45 -4.41
C GLU A 264 24.72 10.02 -5.65
N GLN A 265 23.82 9.25 -6.28
CA GLN A 265 23.06 9.76 -7.40
C GLN A 265 22.08 10.85 -6.98
N LEU A 266 21.39 10.68 -5.85
CA LEU A 266 20.46 11.69 -5.37
C LEU A 266 21.19 12.98 -5.02
N GLU A 267 22.33 12.89 -4.32
CA GLU A 267 23.18 14.03 -3.97
C GLU A 267 23.59 14.81 -5.22
N ARG A 268 24.17 14.12 -6.21
CA ARG A 268 24.51 14.71 -7.51
C ARG A 268 23.30 15.36 -8.21
N VAL A 269 22.11 14.78 -8.11
CA VAL A 269 20.89 15.37 -8.70
C VAL A 269 20.51 16.68 -7.99
N LEU A 270 20.63 16.73 -6.66
CA LEU A 270 20.32 17.94 -5.89
C LEU A 270 21.36 19.03 -6.13
N ASP A 271 22.64 18.69 -6.14
CA ASP A 271 23.74 19.64 -6.40
C ASP A 271 23.61 20.34 -7.77
N ASN A 272 23.08 19.63 -8.76
CA ASN A 272 22.88 20.15 -10.12
C ASN A 272 21.55 20.88 -10.31
N ASP A 273 20.62 20.84 -9.34
CA ASP A 273 19.32 21.51 -9.41
C ASP A 273 18.99 22.20 -8.07
N PRO A 274 19.45 23.46 -7.89
CA PRO A 274 19.23 24.21 -6.65
C PRO A 274 17.75 24.44 -6.30
N GLN A 275 16.86 24.45 -7.29
CA GLN A 275 15.42 24.58 -7.03
C GLN A 275 14.86 23.29 -6.44
N LEU A 276 15.27 22.15 -6.98
CA LEU A 276 14.92 20.85 -6.44
C LEU A 276 15.54 20.63 -5.06
N GLU A 277 16.81 20.97 -4.87
CA GLU A 277 17.47 20.93 -3.56
C GLU A 277 16.65 21.70 -2.52
N GLN A 278 16.33 22.97 -2.79
CA GLN A 278 15.57 23.80 -1.86
C GLN A 278 14.18 23.18 -1.56
N ALA A 279 13.52 22.60 -2.57
CA ALA A 279 12.23 21.95 -2.39
C ALA A 279 12.33 20.69 -1.51
N VAL A 280 13.34 19.83 -1.73
CA VAL A 280 13.56 18.61 -0.94
C VAL A 280 13.97 18.97 0.48
N CYS A 281 14.93 19.89 0.67
CA CYS A 281 15.38 20.34 1.99
C CYS A 281 14.23 20.91 2.81
N ARG A 282 13.43 21.81 2.21
CA ARG A 282 12.24 22.37 2.86
C ARG A 282 11.22 21.30 3.21
N SER A 283 10.96 20.37 2.29
CA SER A 283 10.00 19.30 2.53
C SER A 283 10.47 18.42 3.69
N LEU A 284 11.71 17.91 3.67
CA LEU A 284 12.19 16.95 4.67
C LEU A 284 12.62 17.59 6.00
N GLY A 285 12.72 18.92 6.04
CA GLY A 285 13.21 19.68 7.19
C GLY A 285 14.73 19.57 7.35
N ALA A 286 15.47 19.56 6.24
CA ALA A 286 16.92 19.50 6.19
C ALA A 286 17.54 20.89 5.98
N GLY A 287 18.73 21.11 6.53
CA GLY A 287 19.53 22.33 6.35
C GLY A 287 20.44 22.33 5.12
N SER A 288 20.67 21.17 4.49
CA SER A 288 21.52 21.03 3.29
C SER A 288 21.11 19.84 2.42
N ALA A 289 21.58 19.80 1.17
CA ALA A 289 21.43 18.65 0.26
C ALA A 289 21.89 17.33 0.91
N ALA A 290 23.09 17.30 1.49
CA ALA A 290 23.65 16.12 2.14
C ALA A 290 22.76 15.62 3.29
N GLU A 291 22.24 16.53 4.12
CA GLU A 291 21.29 16.17 5.17
C GLU A 291 19.97 15.64 4.59
N ALA A 292 19.47 16.26 3.52
CA ALA A 292 18.24 15.83 2.85
C ALA A 292 18.36 14.41 2.27
N VAL A 293 19.52 14.08 1.67
CA VAL A 293 19.82 12.74 1.15
C VAL A 293 19.81 11.70 2.28
N LEU A 294 20.42 12.00 3.42
CA LEU A 294 20.43 11.12 4.60
C LEU A 294 19.03 10.86 5.19
N LEU A 295 18.08 11.77 4.97
CA LEU A 295 16.68 11.61 5.41
C LEU A 295 15.82 10.83 4.41
N CYS A 296 16.32 10.56 3.21
CA CYS A 296 15.72 9.67 2.22
C CYS A 296 16.17 8.22 2.44
N CYS A 297 15.31 7.27 2.07
CA CYS A 297 15.64 5.85 2.04
C CYS A 297 15.96 5.46 0.59
N CYS A 298 17.24 5.46 0.25
CA CYS A 298 17.77 5.16 -1.07
C CYS A 298 18.10 3.66 -1.20
N SER A 299 18.56 3.24 -2.39
CA SER A 299 18.92 1.84 -2.65
C SER A 299 19.99 1.30 -1.71
N ASP A 300 20.89 2.15 -1.22
CA ASP A 300 22.01 1.78 -0.34
C ASP A 300 21.56 1.34 1.06
N GLN A 301 20.31 1.60 1.44
CA GLN A 301 19.73 1.17 2.71
C GLN A 301 18.81 -0.05 2.59
N LEU A 302 18.65 -0.60 1.37
CA LEU A 302 17.70 -1.67 1.08
C LEU A 302 18.41 -2.91 0.53
N SER A 303 17.73 -4.05 0.61
CA SER A 303 18.18 -5.27 -0.05
C SER A 303 18.30 -5.10 -1.57
N GLN A 304 19.13 -5.92 -2.21
CA GLN A 304 19.30 -5.84 -3.66
C GLN A 304 18.00 -6.18 -4.40
N PRO A 305 17.64 -5.48 -5.51
CA PRO A 305 16.38 -5.72 -6.21
C PRO A 305 16.19 -7.17 -6.68
N ALA A 306 17.24 -7.83 -7.16
CA ALA A 306 17.16 -9.21 -7.64
C ALA A 306 16.91 -10.25 -6.52
N SER A 307 17.24 -9.88 -5.28
CA SER A 307 17.09 -10.71 -4.09
C SER A 307 16.42 -9.90 -2.97
N TYR A 308 15.35 -9.18 -3.31
CA TYR A 308 14.75 -8.19 -2.41
C TYR A 308 14.21 -8.79 -1.10
N TRP A 309 13.93 -10.10 -1.10
CA TRP A 309 13.54 -10.87 0.08
C TRP A 309 14.68 -11.14 1.06
N ASP A 310 15.93 -11.02 0.62
CA ASP A 310 17.14 -11.27 1.41
C ASP A 310 17.61 -9.99 2.12
N VAL A 311 16.97 -9.71 3.27
CA VAL A 311 17.32 -8.57 4.13
C VAL A 311 18.36 -9.03 5.15
N THR A 312 19.64 -8.87 4.81
CA THR A 312 20.77 -9.31 5.62
C THR A 312 20.97 -8.42 6.87
N PRO A 313 21.75 -8.86 7.88
CA PRO A 313 22.08 -8.01 9.03
C PRO A 313 22.77 -6.69 8.67
N ALA A 314 23.58 -6.67 7.61
CA ALA A 314 24.23 -5.45 7.12
C ALA A 314 23.21 -4.45 6.57
N VAL A 315 22.25 -4.93 5.76
CA VAL A 315 21.14 -4.12 5.26
C VAL A 315 20.30 -3.59 6.43
N LEU A 316 19.98 -4.44 7.41
CA LEU A 316 19.26 -4.01 8.61
C LEU A 316 20.00 -2.93 9.40
N SER A 317 21.32 -2.98 9.48
CA SER A 317 22.14 -1.96 10.14
C SER A 317 22.05 -0.61 9.42
N GLN A 318 22.16 -0.61 8.08
CA GLN A 318 22.01 0.60 7.27
C GLN A 318 20.59 1.18 7.39
N LEU A 319 19.57 0.33 7.30
CA LEU A 319 18.18 0.73 7.44
C LEU A 319 17.85 1.24 8.85
N SER A 320 18.45 0.65 9.89
CA SER A 320 18.33 1.13 11.27
C SER A 320 18.98 2.50 11.44
N THR A 321 20.14 2.72 10.82
CA THR A 321 20.82 4.03 10.82
C THR A 321 19.94 5.10 10.19
N TRP A 322 19.37 4.82 9.01
CA TRP A 322 18.40 5.70 8.37
C TRP A 322 17.19 5.98 9.26
N TRP A 323 16.61 4.93 9.87
CA TRP A 323 15.47 5.08 10.77
C TRP A 323 15.80 6.05 11.91
N GLN A 324 16.94 5.85 12.58
CA GLN A 324 17.39 6.72 13.66
C GLN A 324 17.58 8.16 13.17
N LEU A 325 18.23 8.40 12.03
CA LEU A 325 18.35 9.75 11.47
C LEU A 325 16.98 10.40 11.21
N ARG A 326 16.01 9.61 10.76
CA ARG A 326 14.67 10.09 10.44
C ARG A 326 13.81 10.35 11.69
N VAL A 327 13.93 9.56 12.76
CA VAL A 327 13.03 9.63 13.93
C VAL A 327 13.69 10.08 15.24
N ALA A 328 15.00 9.89 15.42
CA ALA A 328 15.70 10.13 16.70
C ALA A 328 15.80 11.61 17.09
N ARG A 329 15.40 12.53 16.20
CA ARG A 329 15.47 13.97 16.49
C ARG A 329 14.54 14.41 17.64
N THR A 330 13.50 13.62 17.99
CA THR A 330 12.64 13.87 19.15
C THR A 330 11.73 12.66 19.46
N VAL A 331 11.69 12.21 20.72
CA VAL A 331 10.59 11.36 21.23
C VAL A 331 9.34 12.23 21.32
N ASP A 332 8.21 11.73 20.81
CA ASP A 332 6.96 12.48 20.84
C ASP A 332 6.24 12.21 22.17
N THR A 333 6.45 13.10 23.14
CA THR A 333 5.83 13.00 24.47
C THR A 333 4.32 13.25 24.45
N LEU A 334 3.76 13.75 23.33
CA LEU A 334 2.32 13.99 23.19
C LEU A 334 1.54 12.71 22.90
N LEU A 335 2.22 11.66 22.41
CA LEU A 335 1.61 10.41 22.00
C LEU A 335 1.59 9.39 23.14
N THR A 336 0.58 9.49 24.00
CA THR A 336 0.29 8.44 25.01
C THR A 336 -0.21 7.17 24.34
N ASP A 337 -0.14 6.04 25.03
CA ASP A 337 -0.65 4.74 24.54
C ASP A 337 -2.12 4.83 24.09
N ASP A 338 -2.95 5.55 24.84
CA ASP A 338 -4.36 5.79 24.48
C ASP A 338 -4.51 6.55 23.15
N LYS A 339 -3.74 7.62 22.96
CA LYS A 339 -3.78 8.41 21.73
C LYS A 339 -3.21 7.63 20.55
N TYR A 340 -2.16 6.84 20.79
CA TYR A 340 -1.62 5.93 19.79
C TYR A 340 -2.68 4.92 19.34
N LEU A 341 -3.38 4.27 20.27
CA LEU A 341 -4.45 3.33 19.95
C LEU A 341 -5.65 4.02 19.28
N ASP A 342 -5.97 5.27 19.62
CA ASP A 342 -6.98 6.06 18.90
C ASP A 342 -6.60 6.30 17.44
N ILE A 343 -5.35 6.70 17.20
CA ILE A 343 -4.85 6.92 15.84
C ILE A 343 -4.88 5.59 15.09
N VAL A 344 -4.30 4.52 15.65
CA VAL A 344 -4.34 3.18 15.06
C VAL A 344 -5.79 2.75 14.76
N ALA A 345 -6.73 2.92 15.69
CA ALA A 345 -8.13 2.55 15.48
C ALA A 345 -8.81 3.32 14.33
N ARG A 346 -8.41 4.55 14.06
CA ARG A 346 -8.91 5.30 12.90
C ARG A 346 -8.31 4.81 11.59
N PHE A 347 -7.03 4.50 11.57
CA PHE A 347 -6.30 4.19 10.33
C PHE A 347 -6.38 2.71 9.93
N VAL A 348 -6.38 1.79 10.89
CA VAL A 348 -6.42 0.33 10.64
C VAL A 348 -7.65 -0.35 11.23
N GLY A 349 -8.48 0.39 11.98
CA GLY A 349 -9.72 -0.13 12.53
C GLY A 349 -10.86 -0.21 11.51
N PRO A 350 -12.05 -0.63 11.97
CA PRO A 350 -13.11 -1.14 11.10
C PRO A 350 -13.76 -0.07 10.22
N ALA A 351 -13.61 1.21 10.56
CA ALA A 351 -14.17 2.31 9.78
C ALA A 351 -13.34 2.67 8.53
N THR A 352 -12.06 2.31 8.50
CA THR A 352 -11.17 2.55 7.35
C THR A 352 -11.02 1.29 6.52
N THR A 353 -11.18 1.40 5.20
CA THR A 353 -11.14 0.25 4.29
C THR A 353 -9.70 -0.16 3.98
N VAL A 354 -9.34 -1.42 4.28
CA VAL A 354 -8.01 -2.00 3.98
C VAL A 354 -8.14 -2.97 2.82
N SER A 355 -8.14 -2.45 1.61
CA SER A 355 -8.46 -3.22 0.41
C SER A 355 -7.20 -3.67 -0.35
N VAL A 356 -7.19 -4.91 -0.83
CA VAL A 356 -6.14 -5.44 -1.72
C VAL A 356 -6.67 -5.63 -3.15
N PRO A 357 -5.82 -5.50 -4.19
CA PRO A 357 -6.22 -5.77 -5.57
C PRO A 357 -6.81 -7.18 -5.73
N CYS A 358 -7.87 -7.31 -6.55
CA CYS A 358 -8.55 -8.58 -6.82
C CYS A 358 -8.91 -8.70 -8.31
N TYR A 359 -9.12 -9.93 -8.79
CA TYR A 359 -9.45 -10.27 -10.18
C TYR A 359 -10.93 -10.11 -10.53
N ASN A 360 -11.83 -9.99 -9.55
CA ASN A 360 -13.28 -9.87 -9.77
C ASN A 360 -13.79 -8.40 -9.67
N GLY A 361 -12.88 -7.42 -9.69
CA GLY A 361 -13.22 -5.99 -9.68
C GLY A 361 -13.61 -5.42 -8.31
N ALA A 362 -14.22 -6.24 -7.43
CA ALA A 362 -14.45 -5.89 -6.04
C ALA A 362 -13.15 -6.05 -5.25
N ARG A 363 -12.63 -4.97 -4.65
CA ARG A 363 -11.45 -5.07 -3.80
C ARG A 363 -11.79 -5.89 -2.54
N VAL A 364 -10.91 -6.81 -2.15
CA VAL A 364 -11.09 -7.65 -0.96
C VAL A 364 -10.46 -6.96 0.25
N GLU A 365 -11.12 -6.99 1.41
CA GLU A 365 -10.55 -6.43 2.63
C GLU A 365 -9.66 -7.45 3.35
N VAL A 366 -8.40 -7.10 3.61
CA VAL A 366 -7.41 -7.99 4.25
C VAL A 366 -6.61 -7.20 5.31
N ARG A 367 -6.85 -7.52 6.59
CA ARG A 367 -6.27 -6.83 7.75
C ARG A 367 -5.25 -7.66 8.52
N THR A 368 -5.44 -8.98 8.57
CA THR A 368 -4.61 -9.90 9.39
C THR A 368 -3.94 -10.96 8.56
N ALA A 369 -2.83 -11.51 9.06
CA ALA A 369 -2.10 -12.58 8.38
C ALA A 369 -3.00 -13.80 8.10
N GLY A 370 -3.90 -14.16 9.02
CA GLY A 370 -4.88 -15.23 8.81
C GLY A 370 -5.85 -14.94 7.66
N GLN A 371 -6.34 -13.71 7.54
CA GLN A 371 -7.16 -13.29 6.39
C GLN A 371 -6.37 -13.33 5.09
N ALA A 372 -5.10 -12.92 5.12
CA ALA A 372 -4.22 -12.99 3.95
C ALA A 372 -3.97 -14.43 3.49
N VAL A 373 -3.74 -15.36 4.43
CA VAL A 373 -3.60 -16.79 4.13
C VAL A 373 -4.89 -17.35 3.52
N ALA A 374 -6.05 -17.01 4.08
CA ALA A 374 -7.34 -17.44 3.53
C ALA A 374 -7.58 -16.88 2.12
N GLU A 375 -7.27 -15.60 1.88
CA GLU A 375 -7.37 -14.97 0.57
C GLU A 375 -6.37 -15.55 -0.44
N LEU A 376 -5.13 -15.82 -0.03
CA LEU A 376 -4.16 -16.50 -0.88
C LEU A 376 -4.64 -17.90 -1.26
N GLY A 377 -5.14 -18.68 -0.30
CA GLY A 377 -5.71 -20.00 -0.56
C GLY A 377 -6.87 -19.96 -1.56
N ARG A 378 -7.78 -18.99 -1.41
CA ARG A 378 -8.88 -18.76 -2.38
C ARG A 378 -8.36 -18.47 -3.78
N ARG A 379 -7.29 -17.65 -3.91
CA ARG A 379 -6.69 -17.31 -5.22
C ARG A 379 -5.95 -18.47 -5.84
N LEU A 380 -5.21 -19.26 -5.05
CA LEU A 380 -4.49 -20.44 -5.54
C LEU A 380 -5.44 -21.57 -5.96
N ALA A 381 -6.67 -21.59 -5.43
CA ALA A 381 -7.70 -22.54 -5.85
C ALA A 381 -8.36 -22.18 -7.20
N LEU A 382 -8.05 -21.02 -7.79
CA LEU A 382 -8.61 -20.62 -9.08
C LEU A 382 -7.88 -21.31 -10.23
N LEU A 383 -8.64 -21.74 -11.24
CA LEU A 383 -8.06 -22.23 -12.48
C LEU A 383 -7.48 -21.07 -13.28
N VAL A 384 -6.14 -20.98 -13.29
CA VAL A 384 -5.38 -19.98 -14.04
C VAL A 384 -4.64 -20.67 -15.17
N LEU A 385 -4.90 -20.23 -16.40
CA LEU A 385 -4.28 -20.73 -17.62
C LEU A 385 -3.38 -19.65 -18.24
N THR A 386 -2.24 -20.06 -18.77
CA THR A 386 -1.46 -19.25 -19.71
C THR A 386 -2.10 -19.25 -21.10
N LEU A 387 -1.75 -18.29 -21.95
CA LEU A 387 -2.16 -18.32 -23.37
C LEU A 387 -1.71 -19.61 -24.06
N ALA A 388 -0.51 -20.11 -23.77
CA ALA A 388 -0.02 -21.37 -24.34
C ALA A 388 -0.84 -22.58 -23.89
N GLN A 389 -1.24 -22.65 -22.61
CA GLN A 389 -2.14 -23.70 -22.11
C GLN A 389 -3.53 -23.59 -22.75
N LEU A 390 -4.06 -22.37 -22.91
CA LEU A 390 -5.33 -22.16 -23.58
C LEU A 390 -5.27 -22.55 -25.05
N ASP A 391 -4.22 -22.17 -25.77
CA ASP A 391 -3.99 -22.55 -27.17
C ASP A 391 -3.89 -24.08 -27.29
N LEU A 392 -3.17 -24.73 -26.39
CA LEU A 392 -3.04 -26.19 -26.37
C LEU A 392 -4.40 -26.87 -26.21
N LEU A 393 -5.27 -26.35 -25.33
CA LEU A 393 -6.63 -26.84 -25.13
C LEU A 393 -7.55 -26.59 -26.35
N ASN A 394 -7.20 -25.62 -27.21
CA ASN A 394 -7.95 -25.25 -28.42
C ASN A 394 -7.44 -25.95 -29.70
N ARG A 395 -6.25 -26.56 -29.68
CA ARG A 395 -5.64 -27.16 -30.87
C ARG A 395 -6.22 -28.55 -31.16
N ASP A 396 -6.47 -28.81 -32.44
CA ASP A 396 -6.63 -30.16 -32.98
C ASP A 396 -5.31 -30.61 -33.64
N PRO A 397 -4.91 -31.90 -33.55
CA PRO A 397 -5.56 -32.96 -32.79
C PRO A 397 -5.31 -32.85 -31.28
N ARG A 398 -6.29 -33.27 -30.46
CA ARG A 398 -6.28 -33.15 -28.98
C ARG A 398 -5.34 -34.11 -28.25
N LEU A 399 -4.42 -34.76 -28.96
CA LEU A 399 -3.42 -35.64 -28.40
C LEU A 399 -2.18 -34.82 -28.05
N VAL A 400 -2.05 -34.49 -26.78
CA VAL A 400 -0.94 -33.69 -26.26
C VAL A 400 -0.23 -34.46 -25.16
N TYR A 401 1.11 -34.45 -25.19
CA TYR A 401 1.94 -34.95 -24.11
C TYR A 401 2.36 -33.78 -23.25
N LEU A 402 1.87 -33.74 -22.02
CA LEU A 402 2.23 -32.70 -21.05
C LEU A 402 3.44 -33.16 -20.24
N THR A 403 4.44 -32.30 -20.17
CA THR A 403 5.62 -32.50 -19.32
C THR A 403 5.98 -31.17 -18.67
N GLY A 404 6.31 -31.21 -17.38
CA GLY A 404 6.60 -30.01 -16.60
C GLY A 404 6.98 -30.36 -15.16
N PRO A 405 7.64 -29.44 -14.44
CA PRO A 405 7.93 -29.62 -13.03
C PRO A 405 6.64 -29.65 -12.19
N PRO A 406 6.66 -30.29 -11.00
CA PRO A 406 5.52 -30.31 -10.10
C PRO A 406 4.94 -28.91 -9.84
N GLY A 407 3.61 -28.79 -9.83
CA GLY A 407 2.90 -27.55 -9.51
C GLY A 407 2.70 -26.57 -10.68
N THR A 408 2.92 -27.00 -11.93
CA THR A 408 2.73 -26.16 -13.13
C THR A 408 1.31 -26.12 -13.69
N GLY A 409 0.38 -26.84 -13.04
CA GLY A 409 -0.98 -27.07 -13.53
C GLY A 409 -0.93 -28.09 -14.65
#